data_AF-A0A941W4A9-F1
#
_entry.id   AF-A0A941W4A9-F1
#
_cell.length_a   1.000
_cell.length_b   1.000
_cell.length_c   1.000
_cell.angle_alpha   90.00
_cell.angle_beta   90.00
_cell.angle_gamma   90.00
#
_symmetry.space_group_name_H-M   'P 1'
#
loop_
_entity.id
_entity.type
_entity.pdbx_description
1 polymer ?
#
loop_
_entity_poly.entity_id
_entity_poly.type
_entity_poly.pdbx_seq_one_letter_code
_entity_poly.pdbx_strand_id
1 'polypeptide(L)'
;MISEDEHRSFVNWDEINSMPALSSDGKDSRISFGSHTVNHSILTNEKTNVVENEICKSKEIIEKETGRNALHFCYPNGNYNDSMKKIVSKSYKSACTTKSGFVSESSDVYALNRIGINEEMITDWRGNFSKYVFIYSIFVESIK
;
A
#
# COMPACT_ATOMS: atom_id res chain seq x y z
N MET A 1 -17.81 30.31 17.12
CA MET A 1 -16.57 30.62 16.38
C MET A 1 -15.47 29.68 16.85
N ILE A 2 -15.36 28.52 16.21
CA ILE A 2 -14.12 27.89 15.75
C ILE A 2 -14.53 27.22 14.43
N SER A 3 -13.84 27.53 13.34
CA SER A 3 -14.12 27.01 12.00
C SER A 3 -13.66 25.56 11.90
N GLU A 4 -14.59 24.60 11.84
CA GLU A 4 -14.32 23.19 11.60
C GLU A 4 -14.03 22.91 10.12
N ASP A 5 -12.92 23.45 9.62
CA ASP A 5 -12.35 22.99 8.35
C ASP A 5 -10.81 23.06 8.40
N GLU A 6 -10.22 22.45 9.44
CA GLU A 6 -8.84 22.00 9.37
C GLU A 6 -8.81 20.78 8.45
N HIS A 7 -8.20 20.95 7.28
CA HIS A 7 -8.13 19.92 6.24
C HIS A 7 -7.38 18.67 6.76
N ARG A 8 -8.14 17.70 7.27
CA ARG A 8 -7.60 16.43 7.77
C ARG A 8 -6.99 15.62 6.62
N SER A 9 -5.71 15.28 6.73
CA SER A 9 -4.95 14.59 5.67
C SER A 9 -5.08 13.05 5.69
N PHE A 10 -5.59 12.46 6.77
CA PHE A 10 -5.65 11.01 6.97
C PHE A 10 -7.06 10.52 7.31
N VAL A 11 -7.41 9.35 6.79
CA VAL A 11 -8.61 8.60 7.21
C VAL A 11 -8.52 8.22 8.70
N ASN A 12 -9.66 8.15 9.40
CA ASN A 12 -9.72 7.73 10.80
C ASN A 12 -10.29 6.30 10.94
N TRP A 13 -10.28 5.76 12.15
CA TRP A 13 -10.74 4.39 12.41
C TRP A 13 -12.24 4.19 12.18
N ASP A 14 -13.08 5.18 12.47
CA ASP A 14 -14.53 5.09 12.23
C ASP A 14 -14.83 4.96 10.73
N GLU A 15 -14.13 5.74 9.90
CA GLU A 15 -14.24 5.66 8.44
C GLU A 15 -13.75 4.31 7.92
N ILE A 16 -12.58 3.84 8.37
CA ILE A 16 -12.05 2.51 8.02
C ILE A 16 -13.06 1.41 8.38
N ASN A 17 -13.69 1.51 9.56
CA ASN A 17 -14.67 0.53 10.03
C ASN A 17 -16.01 0.63 9.27
N SER A 18 -16.39 1.82 8.79
CA SER A 18 -17.58 2.02 7.94
C SER A 18 -17.43 1.51 6.50
N MET A 19 -16.20 1.34 6.00
CA MET A 19 -15.94 0.88 4.63
C MET A 19 -16.32 -0.60 4.44
N PRO A 20 -16.86 -0.99 3.25
CA PRO A 20 -17.26 -2.37 2.94
C PRO A 20 -16.05 -3.29 2.77
N ALA A 21 -15.49 -3.71 3.91
CA ALA A 21 -14.30 -4.56 3.99
C ALA A 21 -14.63 -6.04 3.91
N LEU A 22 -13.58 -6.84 3.72
CA LEU A 22 -13.66 -8.28 3.43
C LEU A 22 -14.50 -8.99 4.48
N SER A 23 -15.71 -9.38 4.10
CA SER A 23 -16.54 -10.32 4.85
C SER A 23 -15.92 -11.71 4.80
N SER A 24 -16.10 -12.50 5.85
CA SER A 24 -15.53 -13.84 6.03
C SER A 24 -15.90 -14.83 4.91
N ASP A 25 -16.94 -14.53 4.14
CA ASP A 25 -17.48 -15.32 3.04
C ASP A 25 -17.04 -14.82 1.64
N GLY A 26 -16.27 -13.72 1.56
CA GLY A 26 -15.58 -13.26 0.35
C GLY A 26 -16.47 -12.73 -0.77
N LYS A 27 -17.77 -12.52 -0.54
CA LYS A 27 -18.73 -12.23 -1.62
C LYS A 27 -19.04 -10.74 -1.86
N ASP A 28 -18.79 -9.84 -0.91
CA ASP A 28 -19.28 -8.45 -1.01
C ASP A 28 -18.27 -7.34 -0.67
N SER A 29 -16.98 -7.66 -0.55
CA SER A 29 -16.00 -6.63 -0.22
C SER A 29 -15.17 -6.13 -1.39
N ARG A 30 -14.92 -4.83 -1.35
CA ARG A 30 -14.13 -4.08 -2.34
C ARG A 30 -12.84 -3.48 -1.77
N ILE A 31 -12.60 -3.54 -0.45
CA ILE A 31 -11.49 -2.83 0.22
C ILE A 31 -10.77 -3.74 1.22
N SER A 32 -9.43 -3.70 1.19
CA SER A 32 -8.55 -4.32 2.17
C SER A 32 -7.56 -3.30 2.72
N PHE A 33 -7.17 -3.46 3.98
CA PHE A 33 -6.21 -2.58 4.65
C PHE A 33 -4.92 -3.35 4.93
N GLY A 34 -3.82 -2.88 4.34
CA GLY A 34 -2.46 -3.36 4.60
C GLY A 34 -1.68 -2.38 5.47
N SER A 35 -0.47 -2.77 5.86
CA SER A 35 0.42 -1.94 6.66
C SER A 35 1.38 -1.11 5.80
N HIS A 36 1.69 0.09 6.27
CA HIS A 36 2.68 0.99 5.65
C HIS A 36 3.62 1.59 6.72
N THR A 37 4.10 0.74 7.63
CA THR A 37 4.78 1.10 8.90
C THR A 37 3.87 1.84 9.89
N VAL A 38 4.40 2.25 11.04
CA VAL A 38 3.66 3.05 12.04
C VAL A 38 3.83 4.54 11.73
N ASN A 39 5.07 4.97 11.47
CA ASN A 39 5.43 6.39 11.36
C ASN A 39 5.91 6.81 9.97
N HIS A 40 5.78 5.94 8.96
CA HIS A 40 6.32 6.17 7.61
C HIS A 40 7.85 6.37 7.61
N SER A 41 8.56 5.69 8.53
CA SER A 41 10.02 5.73 8.61
C SER A 41 10.66 5.07 7.39
N ILE A 42 11.69 5.69 6.82
CA ILE A 42 12.49 5.08 5.75
C ILE A 42 13.35 3.99 6.37
N LEU A 43 12.86 2.75 6.33
CA LEU A 43 13.40 1.62 7.10
C LEU A 43 14.91 1.36 6.87
N THR A 44 15.44 1.67 5.69
CA THR A 44 16.88 1.54 5.38
C THR A 44 17.78 2.50 6.14
N ASN A 45 17.21 3.54 6.75
CA ASN A 45 17.92 4.50 7.58
C ASN A 45 17.80 4.18 9.07
N GLU A 46 17.04 3.15 9.42
CA GLU A 46 16.69 2.80 10.79
C GLU A 46 17.49 1.62 11.33
N LYS A 47 17.59 1.54 12.66
CA LYS A 47 18.18 0.39 13.36
C LYS A 47 17.22 -0.80 13.31
N THR A 48 17.76 -2.02 13.35
CA THR A 48 16.98 -3.27 13.24
C THR A 48 15.81 -3.35 14.22
N ASN A 49 16.00 -2.95 15.48
CA ASN A 49 14.93 -2.96 16.48
C ASN A 49 13.80 -1.97 16.15
N VAL A 50 14.13 -0.82 15.55
CA VAL A 50 13.14 0.17 15.09
C VAL A 50 12.40 -0.38 13.88
N VAL A 51 13.12 -0.98 12.93
CA VAL A 51 12.52 -1.63 11.75
C VAL A 51 11.53 -2.73 12.16
N GLU A 52 11.90 -3.60 13.09
CA GLU A 52 11.01 -4.66 13.59
C GLU A 52 9.76 -4.08 14.26
N ASN A 53 9.92 -3.03 15.07
CA ASN A 53 8.79 -2.36 15.71
C ASN A 53 7.87 -1.67 14.69
N GLU A 54 8.42 -0.91 13.74
CA GLU A 54 7.66 -0.24 12.67
C GLU A 54 6.83 -1.23 11.84
N ILE A 55 7.40 -2.39 11.53
CA ILE A 55 6.74 -3.43 10.74
C ILE A 55 5.67 -4.14 11.59
N CYS A 56 6.05 -4.73 12.73
CA CYS A 56 5.14 -5.59 13.50
C CYS A 56 4.02 -4.79 14.18
N LYS A 57 4.35 -3.61 14.76
CA LYS A 57 3.37 -2.81 15.49
C LYS A 57 2.29 -2.24 14.57
N SER A 58 2.63 -1.91 13.32
CA SER A 58 1.65 -1.44 12.33
C SER A 58 0.53 -2.47 12.11
N LYS A 59 0.89 -3.75 11.93
CA LYS A 59 -0.07 -4.85 11.83
C LYS A 59 -0.89 -5.00 13.10
N GLU A 60 -0.26 -5.04 14.27
CA GLU A 60 -0.96 -5.19 15.55
C GLU A 60 -2.01 -4.08 15.76
N ILE A 61 -1.67 -2.83 15.43
CA ILE A 61 -2.59 -1.70 15.56
C ILE A 61 -3.77 -1.86 14.60
N ILE A 62 -3.52 -2.13 13.31
CA ILE A 62 -4.59 -2.29 12.32
C ILE A 62 -5.52 -3.45 12.70
N GLU A 63 -4.98 -4.60 13.10
CA GLU A 63 -5.76 -5.77 13.49
C GLU A 63 -6.58 -5.51 14.76
N LYS A 64 -6.01 -4.78 15.73
CA LYS A 64 -6.71 -4.39 16.96
C LYS A 64 -7.85 -3.42 16.70
N GLU A 65 -7.64 -2.37 15.90
CA GLU A 65 -8.63 -1.29 15.71
C GLU A 65 -9.73 -1.68 14.72
N THR A 66 -9.46 -2.60 13.80
CA THR A 66 -10.43 -2.99 12.77
C THR A 66 -11.03 -4.38 12.96
N GLY A 67 -10.40 -5.23 13.79
CA GLY A 67 -10.74 -6.65 13.90
C GLY A 67 -10.46 -7.46 12.63
N ARG A 68 -9.75 -6.89 11.65
CA ARG A 68 -9.48 -7.48 10.32
C ARG A 68 -7.99 -7.78 10.17
N ASN A 69 -7.65 -8.88 9.50
CA ASN A 69 -6.26 -9.27 9.26
C ASN A 69 -5.54 -8.29 8.32
N ALA A 70 -4.41 -7.73 8.76
CA ALA A 70 -3.52 -6.95 7.90
C ALA A 70 -2.53 -7.92 7.22
N LEU A 71 -2.84 -8.31 5.99
CA LEU A 71 -2.13 -9.37 5.28
C LEU A 71 -0.97 -8.88 4.41
N HIS A 72 -0.98 -7.62 4.02
CA HIS A 72 -0.07 -7.07 3.02
C HIS A 72 0.70 -5.87 3.58
N PHE A 73 1.95 -5.71 3.16
CA PHE A 73 2.82 -4.62 3.58
C PHE A 73 3.26 -3.76 2.37
N CYS A 74 3.49 -2.47 2.59
CA CYS A 74 4.07 -1.56 1.59
C CYS A 74 5.29 -0.89 2.20
N TYR A 75 6.44 -0.96 1.53
CA TYR A 75 7.65 -0.28 2.02
C TYR A 75 7.54 1.23 1.78
N PRO A 76 7.76 2.10 2.79
CA PRO A 76 7.86 3.55 2.59
C PRO A 76 8.89 3.89 1.50
N ASN A 77 8.47 4.68 0.52
CA ASN A 77 9.23 5.04 -0.67
C ASN A 77 9.76 3.84 -1.51
N GLY A 78 9.34 2.61 -1.21
CA GLY A 78 9.83 1.39 -1.83
C GLY A 78 11.25 0.97 -1.44
N ASN A 79 11.83 1.59 -0.41
CA ASN A 79 13.17 1.22 0.07
C ASN A 79 13.12 -0.03 0.96
N TYR A 80 13.91 -1.05 0.62
CA TYR A 80 14.00 -2.29 1.39
C TYR A 80 15.36 -2.98 1.21
N ASN A 81 15.62 -3.98 2.04
CA ASN A 81 16.74 -4.92 1.88
C ASN A 81 16.32 -6.34 2.34
N ASP A 82 17.22 -7.31 2.23
CA ASP A 82 16.91 -8.71 2.57
C ASP A 82 16.58 -8.95 4.05
N SER A 83 17.13 -8.16 4.97
CA SER A 83 16.80 -8.31 6.40
C SER A 83 15.35 -7.87 6.66
N MET A 84 14.90 -6.80 6.02
CA MET A 84 13.50 -6.34 6.09
C MET A 84 12.55 -7.36 5.49
N LYS A 85 12.88 -7.93 4.32
CA LYS A 85 12.06 -8.98 3.71
C LYS A 85 11.87 -10.17 4.65
N LYS A 86 12.93 -10.58 5.37
CA LYS A 86 12.85 -11.66 6.38
C LYS A 86 11.97 -11.32 7.59
N ILE A 87 11.87 -10.05 7.96
CA ILE A 87 10.97 -9.59 9.03
C ILE A 87 9.53 -9.61 8.50
N VAL A 88 9.31 -8.99 7.33
CA VAL A 88 8.01 -8.93 6.66
C VAL A 88 7.44 -10.33 6.41
N SER A 89 8.26 -11.28 5.95
CA SER A 89 7.82 -12.64 5.63
C SER A 89 7.30 -13.44 6.82
N LYS A 90 7.62 -13.01 8.06
CA LYS A 90 7.11 -13.64 9.28
C LYS A 90 5.73 -13.13 9.68
N SER A 91 5.34 -11.93 9.22
CA SER A 91 4.14 -11.23 9.69
C SER A 91 3.10 -11.00 8.59
N TYR A 92 3.51 -11.01 7.31
CA TYR A 92 2.68 -10.67 6.16
C TYR A 92 2.75 -11.76 5.07
N LYS A 93 1.73 -11.80 4.22
CA LYS A 93 1.64 -12.70 3.06
C LYS A 93 2.35 -12.16 1.83
N SER A 94 2.46 -10.85 1.68
CA SER A 94 3.19 -10.21 0.58
C SER A 94 3.58 -8.77 0.94
N ALA A 95 4.50 -8.20 0.16
CA ALA A 95 4.81 -6.79 0.23
C ALA A 95 5.11 -6.17 -1.12
N CYS A 96 4.79 -4.89 -1.28
CA CYS A 96 5.00 -4.14 -2.52
C CYS A 96 5.99 -2.98 -2.35
N THR A 97 6.65 -2.63 -3.46
CA THR A 97 7.65 -1.58 -3.57
C THR A 97 7.15 -0.45 -4.48
N THR A 98 8.01 0.51 -4.82
CA THR A 98 7.74 1.55 -5.84
C THR A 98 8.41 1.23 -7.18
N LYS A 99 9.11 0.10 -7.30
CA LYS A 99 9.75 -0.30 -8.56
C LYS A 99 8.68 -0.57 -9.62
N SER A 100 8.76 0.13 -10.76
CA SER A 100 7.84 -0.09 -11.88
C SER A 100 8.04 -1.48 -12.46
N GLY A 101 6.94 -2.11 -12.84
CA GLY A 101 6.95 -3.38 -13.54
C GLY A 101 5.75 -4.26 -13.23
N PHE A 102 5.52 -5.20 -14.13
CA PHE A 102 4.53 -6.25 -13.96
C PHE A 102 5.05 -7.32 -12.99
N VAL A 103 4.12 -8.04 -12.39
CA VAL A 103 4.40 -9.18 -11.51
C VAL A 103 4.07 -10.48 -12.24
N SER A 104 4.87 -11.50 -11.99
CA SER A 104 4.75 -12.87 -12.52
C SER A 104 4.90 -13.88 -11.37
N GLU A 105 4.69 -15.16 -11.65
CA GLU A 105 4.89 -16.23 -10.66
C GLU A 105 6.33 -16.30 -10.13
N SER A 106 7.31 -15.80 -10.88
CA SER A 106 8.72 -15.75 -10.48
C SER A 106 9.09 -14.49 -9.67
N SER A 107 8.13 -13.59 -9.43
CA SER A 107 8.38 -12.35 -8.70
C SER A 107 8.58 -12.61 -7.21
N ASP A 108 9.42 -11.81 -6.56
CA ASP A 108 9.59 -11.86 -5.11
C ASP A 108 8.31 -11.35 -4.43
N VAL A 109 7.56 -12.26 -3.80
CA VAL A 109 6.28 -11.96 -3.13
C VAL A 109 6.42 -10.93 -2.00
N TYR A 110 7.62 -10.76 -1.44
CA TYR A 110 7.93 -9.79 -0.39
C TYR A 110 8.60 -8.53 -0.92
N ALA A 111 8.65 -8.36 -2.25
CA ALA A 111 9.12 -7.15 -2.93
C ALA A 111 8.46 -7.00 -4.32
N LEU A 112 7.14 -7.08 -4.37
CA LEU A 112 6.36 -6.96 -5.60
C LEU A 112 6.53 -5.58 -6.23
N ASN A 113 6.70 -5.56 -7.56
CA ASN A 113 6.67 -4.34 -8.35
C ASN A 113 5.24 -3.76 -8.42
N ARG A 114 5.12 -2.48 -8.72
CA ARG A 114 3.84 -1.79 -8.95
C ARG A 114 3.97 -0.83 -10.12
N ILE A 115 2.92 -0.70 -10.91
CA ILE A 115 2.80 0.37 -11.90
C ILE A 115 2.25 1.60 -11.16
N GLY A 116 3.09 2.62 -10.99
CA GLY A 116 2.67 3.89 -10.42
C GLY A 116 1.80 4.63 -11.41
N ILE A 117 0.55 4.93 -11.05
CA ILE A 117 -0.37 5.70 -11.87
C ILE A 117 -0.37 7.15 -11.40
N ASN A 118 -0.13 8.08 -12.31
CA ASN A 118 -0.24 9.51 -12.08
C ASN A 118 -1.23 10.14 -13.07
N GLU A 119 -1.48 11.44 -12.92
CA GLU A 119 -2.47 12.17 -13.70
C GLU A 119 -2.14 12.19 -15.21
N GLU A 120 -0.85 12.28 -15.56
CA GLU A 120 -0.36 12.26 -16.96
C GLU A 120 -0.67 10.93 -17.65
N MET A 121 -0.72 9.82 -16.91
CA MET A 121 -1.02 8.50 -17.45
C MET A 121 -2.50 8.27 -17.70
N ILE A 122 -3.40 9.13 -17.20
CA ILE A 122 -4.85 8.89 -17.23
C ILE A 122 -5.67 10.04 -17.80
N THR A 123 -5.10 11.23 -17.99
CA THR A 123 -5.83 12.41 -18.46
C THR A 123 -5.50 12.78 -19.91
N ASP A 124 -6.49 13.31 -20.63
CA ASP A 124 -6.29 13.93 -21.93
C ASP A 124 -5.75 15.36 -21.81
N TRP A 125 -5.48 16.00 -22.95
CA TRP A 125 -4.99 17.39 -23.01
C TRP A 125 -5.95 18.44 -22.41
N ARG A 126 -7.18 18.05 -22.07
CA ARG A 126 -8.20 18.90 -21.42
C ARG A 126 -8.34 18.59 -19.93
N GLY A 127 -7.53 17.67 -19.39
CA GLY A 127 -7.57 17.24 -17.99
C GLY A 127 -8.70 16.24 -17.67
N ASN A 128 -9.39 15.69 -18.67
CA ASN A 128 -10.44 14.69 -18.42
C ASN A 128 -9.85 13.28 -18.45
N PHE A 129 -10.42 12.36 -17.67
CA PHE A 129 -10.05 10.94 -17.76
C PHE A 129 -10.20 10.42 -19.20
N SER A 130 -9.14 9.80 -19.71
CA SER A 130 -9.10 9.17 -21.02
C SER A 130 -8.66 7.73 -20.90
N LYS A 131 -9.61 6.81 -21.13
CA LYS A 131 -9.32 5.37 -21.20
C LYS A 131 -8.23 5.03 -22.23
N TYR A 132 -8.11 5.82 -23.30
CA TYR A 132 -7.13 5.58 -24.36
C TYR A 132 -5.73 5.97 -23.92
N VAL A 133 -5.59 7.11 -23.20
CA VAL A 133 -4.31 7.52 -22.60
C VAL A 133 -3.88 6.49 -21.55
N PHE A 134 -4.80 6.04 -20.70
CA PHE A 134 -4.53 4.98 -19.73
C PHE A 134 -4.06 3.69 -20.39
N ILE A 135 -4.82 3.14 -21.35
CA ILE A 135 -4.45 1.90 -22.04
C ILE A 135 -3.10 2.04 -22.74
N TYR A 136 -2.86 3.16 -23.42
CA TYR A 136 -1.58 3.43 -24.06
C TYR A 136 -0.43 3.50 -23.06
N SER A 137 -0.61 4.18 -21.92
CA SER A 137 0.40 4.30 -20.88
C SER A 137 0.75 2.93 -20.28
N ILE A 138 -0.25 2.10 -20.00
CA ILE A 138 -0.03 0.72 -19.53
C ILE A 138 0.68 -0.13 -20.59
N PHE A 139 0.33 0.03 -21.87
CA PHE A 139 1.02 -0.66 -22.96
C PHE A 139 2.50 -0.25 -23.03
N VAL A 140 2.81 1.04 -22.92
CA VAL A 140 4.19 1.54 -22.90
C VAL A 140 4.97 1.00 -21.69
N GLU A 141 4.35 0.90 -20.51
CA GLU A 141 5.00 0.24 -19.35
C GLU A 141 5.23 -1.26 -19.58
N SER A 142 4.42 -1.94 -20.40
CA SER A 142 4.54 -3.39 -20.65
C SER A 142 5.69 -3.80 -21.57
N ILE A 143 6.25 -2.84 -22.33
CA ILE A 143 7.33 -3.08 -23.28
C ILE A 143 8.69 -2.54 -22.81
N LYS A 144 8.76 -2.03 -21.58
CA LYS A 144 10.01 -1.65 -20.89
C LYS A 144 10.63 -2.86 -20.20
#